data_AF-A0A940ZHN7-F1
#
_entry.id   AF-A0A940ZHN7-F1
#
_cell.length_a   1.000
_cell.length_b   1.000
_cell.length_c   1.000
_cell.angle_alpha   90.00
_cell.angle_beta   90.00
_cell.angle_gamma   90.00
#
_symmetry.space_group_name_H-M   'P 1'
#
loop_
_entity.id
_entity.type
_entity.pdbx_description
1 polymer ?
#
loop_
_entity_poly.entity_id
_entity_poly.type
_entity_poly.pdbx_seq_one_letter_code
_entity_poly.pdbx_strand_id
1 'polypeptide(L)'
;MKDLLQNIYQRLASLSLGLWLLGGVMLLLAAGSFLQGKGSMINEVALLDWLRAVPLQESWWLWASLLLLALLALNTMFCSIESLRAKWQRGSFLVRIAPQLMHLGFLCIMVAHLQSASGGFKQAGQVQEGTVINLADGSAVVFTGFAAAYSRMGMPTAYSATLEHMDGSSRKSVQISPNH
;
A
#
# COMPACT_ATOMS: atom_id res chain seq x y z
N MET A 1 7.14 12.36 -37.36
CA MET A 1 7.49 11.61 -36.11
C MET A 1 7.61 12.54 -34.90
N LYS A 2 8.25 13.72 -35.03
CA LYS A 2 8.31 14.73 -33.96
C LYS A 2 6.93 15.26 -33.53
N ASP A 3 6.01 15.47 -34.48
CA ASP A 3 4.67 15.98 -34.18
C ASP A 3 3.79 14.96 -33.43
N LEU A 4 3.96 13.67 -33.73
CA LEU A 4 3.29 12.57 -33.00
C LEU A 4 3.73 12.52 -31.54
N LEU A 5 5.03 12.66 -31.27
CA LEU A 5 5.59 12.68 -29.92
C LEU A 5 5.13 13.91 -29.14
N GLN A 6 5.07 15.08 -29.77
CA GLN A 6 4.52 16.29 -29.14
C GLN A 6 3.03 16.17 -28.82
N ASN A 7 2.24 15.59 -29.72
CA ASN A 7 0.80 15.36 -29.48
C ASN A 7 0.55 14.37 -28.34
N ILE A 8 1.32 13.27 -28.26
CA ILE A 8 1.23 12.32 -27.14
C ILE A 8 1.62 13.02 -25.84
N TYR A 9 2.72 13.77 -25.84
CA TYR A 9 3.19 14.52 -24.68
C TYR A 9 2.16 15.54 -24.18
N GLN A 10 1.55 16.32 -25.07
CA GLN A 10 0.51 17.29 -24.70
C GLN A 10 -0.74 16.62 -24.12
N ARG A 11 -1.12 15.44 -24.62
CA ARG A 11 -2.21 14.65 -24.03
C ARG A 11 -1.82 14.09 -22.66
N LEU A 12 -0.60 13.59 -22.51
CA LEU A 12 -0.07 13.09 -21.25
C LEU A 12 0.14 14.19 -20.20
N ALA A 13 0.33 15.44 -20.61
CA ALA A 13 0.42 16.61 -19.72
C ALA A 13 -0.93 17.32 -19.54
N SER A 14 -2.04 16.72 -19.97
CA SER A 14 -3.38 17.31 -19.86
C SER A 14 -3.99 17.05 -18.48
N LEU A 15 -4.55 18.10 -17.88
CA LEU A 15 -5.32 18.01 -16.64
C LEU A 15 -6.58 17.13 -16.80
N SER A 16 -7.22 17.21 -17.97
CA SER A 16 -8.43 16.42 -18.26
C SER A 16 -8.13 14.92 -18.23
N LEU A 17 -6.98 14.50 -18.77
CA LEU A 17 -6.55 13.11 -18.71
C LEU A 17 -6.33 12.65 -17.26
N GLY A 18 -5.71 13.49 -16.42
CA GLY A 18 -5.56 13.20 -14.99
C GLY A 18 -6.90 12.97 -14.27
N LEU A 19 -7.91 13.81 -14.53
CA LEU A 19 -9.24 13.66 -13.97
C LEU A 19 -9.94 12.37 -14.43
N TRP A 20 -9.81 12.02 -15.72
CA TRP A 20 -10.34 10.77 -16.26
C TRP A 20 -9.66 9.55 -15.66
N LEU A 21 -8.33 9.58 -15.50
CA LEU A 21 -7.57 8.50 -14.87
C LEU A 21 -8.00 8.32 -13.41
N LEU A 22 -8.13 9.41 -12.66
CA LEU A 22 -8.59 9.37 -11.26
C LEU A 22 -10.01 8.77 -11.17
N GLY A 23 -10.94 9.22 -12.01
CA GLY A 23 -12.29 8.66 -12.07
C GLY A 23 -12.29 7.17 -12.44
N GLY A 24 -11.44 6.77 -13.38
CA GLY A 24 -11.26 5.37 -13.77
C GLY A 24 -10.75 4.49 -12.62
N VAL A 25 -9.77 4.98 -11.86
CA VAL A 25 -9.28 4.30 -10.65
C VAL A 25 -10.41 4.14 -9.63
N MET A 26 -11.16 5.20 -9.34
CA MET A 26 -12.27 5.16 -8.39
C MET A 26 -13.33 4.13 -8.80
N LEU A 27 -13.69 4.08 -10.09
CA LEU A 27 -14.65 3.12 -10.62
C LEU A 27 -14.15 1.68 -10.55
N LEU A 28 -12.88 1.43 -10.87
CA LEU A 28 -12.29 0.09 -10.78
C LEU A 28 -12.18 -0.40 -9.34
N LEU A 29 -11.81 0.47 -8.40
CA LEU A 29 -11.79 0.13 -6.98
C LEU A 29 -13.20 -0.15 -6.45
N ALA A 30 -14.20 0.64 -6.87
CA ALA A 30 -15.60 0.39 -6.53
C ALA A 30 -16.06 -0.95 -7.09
N ALA A 31 -15.79 -1.24 -8.36
CA ALA A 31 -16.09 -2.54 -8.98
C ALA A 31 -15.40 -3.68 -8.22
N GLY A 32 -14.11 -3.55 -7.91
CA GLY A 32 -13.35 -4.51 -7.11
C GLY A 32 -14.01 -4.84 -5.78
N SER A 33 -14.54 -3.82 -5.08
CA SER A 33 -15.27 -4.01 -3.82
C SER A 33 -16.53 -4.88 -3.95
N PHE A 34 -17.19 -4.90 -5.12
CA PHE A 34 -18.35 -5.76 -5.37
C PHE A 34 -17.97 -7.14 -5.89
N LEU A 35 -16.86 -7.25 -6.63
CA LEU A 35 -16.35 -8.52 -7.15
C LEU A 35 -15.59 -9.34 -6.09
N GLN A 36 -15.17 -8.71 -5.00
CA GLN A 36 -14.40 -9.39 -3.95
C GLN A 36 -15.26 -10.47 -3.26
N GLY A 37 -14.92 -11.73 -3.51
CA GLY A 37 -15.64 -12.89 -2.93
C GLY A 37 -15.57 -12.94 -1.41
N LYS A 38 -16.54 -13.66 -0.80
CA LYS A 38 -16.58 -13.93 0.65
C LYS A 38 -15.35 -14.76 1.05
N GLY A 39 -14.30 -14.11 1.56
CA GLY A 39 -13.05 -14.77 1.99
C GLY A 39 -11.79 -14.25 1.31
N SER A 40 -11.78 -13.05 0.75
CA SER A 40 -10.58 -12.49 0.13
C SER A 40 -9.46 -12.26 1.16
N MET A 41 -8.45 -13.14 1.14
CA MET A 41 -7.22 -13.07 1.93
C MET A 41 -6.29 -11.89 1.52
N ILE A 42 -6.82 -10.86 0.85
CA ILE A 42 -6.02 -9.74 0.31
C ILE A 42 -5.28 -8.97 1.41
N ASN A 43 -5.79 -9.03 2.65
CA ASN A 43 -5.22 -8.36 3.81
C ASN A 43 -4.23 -9.24 4.60
N GLU A 44 -4.19 -10.55 4.30
CA GLU A 44 -3.41 -11.52 5.06
C GLU A 44 -1.95 -11.64 4.58
N VAL A 45 -1.72 -11.23 3.33
CA VAL A 45 -0.43 -11.26 2.65
C VAL A 45 -0.14 -9.91 2.00
N ALA A 46 1.10 -9.68 1.56
CA ALA A 46 1.43 -8.48 0.81
C ALA A 46 0.64 -8.41 -0.50
N LEU A 47 0.21 -7.20 -0.88
CA LEU A 47 -0.67 -7.00 -2.04
C LEU A 47 -0.05 -7.55 -3.34
N LEU A 48 1.26 -7.34 -3.56
CA LEU A 48 1.93 -7.82 -4.76
C LEU A 48 2.12 -9.34 -4.77
N ASP A 49 2.33 -9.95 -3.59
CA ASP A 49 2.44 -11.40 -3.48
C ASP A 49 1.08 -12.06 -3.71
N TRP A 50 0.01 -11.50 -3.14
CA TRP A 50 -1.37 -11.90 -3.42
C TRP A 50 -1.68 -11.82 -4.92
N LEU A 51 -1.31 -10.71 -5.55
CA LEU A 51 -1.59 -10.45 -6.96
C LEU A 51 -0.86 -11.42 -7.91
N ARG A 52 0.29 -11.96 -7.50
CA ARG A 52 1.02 -13.01 -8.23
C ARG A 52 0.41 -14.39 -8.06
N ALA A 53 -0.21 -14.66 -6.91
CA ALA A 53 -0.79 -15.96 -6.57
C ALA A 53 -2.21 -16.16 -7.14
N VAL A 54 -2.99 -15.08 -7.29
CA VAL A 54 -4.40 -15.15 -7.71
C VAL A 54 -4.54 -15.11 -9.24
N PRO A 55 -5.44 -15.93 -9.84
CA PRO A 55 -5.68 -15.92 -11.28
C PRO A 55 -6.14 -14.53 -11.79
N LEU A 56 -5.69 -14.18 -13.00
CA LEU A 56 -6.01 -12.90 -13.64
C LEU A 56 -7.51 -12.62 -13.76
N GLN A 57 -8.34 -13.66 -13.85
CA GLN A 57 -9.80 -13.53 -13.95
C GLN A 57 -10.44 -12.89 -12.71
N GLU A 58 -9.82 -13.05 -11.53
CA GLU A 58 -10.32 -12.45 -10.28
C GLU A 58 -9.59 -11.15 -9.94
N SER A 59 -8.34 -11.00 -10.38
CA SER A 59 -7.47 -9.87 -10.05
C SER A 59 -7.34 -8.79 -11.14
N TRP A 60 -8.01 -8.94 -12.29
CA TRP A 60 -7.90 -8.01 -13.42
C TRP A 60 -8.22 -6.56 -13.06
N TRP A 61 -9.21 -6.33 -12.18
CA TRP A 61 -9.61 -4.98 -11.74
C TRP A 61 -8.51 -4.29 -10.95
N LEU A 62 -7.74 -5.05 -10.17
CA LEU A 62 -6.61 -4.55 -9.39
C LEU A 62 -5.40 -4.27 -10.31
N TRP A 63 -5.12 -5.17 -11.26
CA TRP A 63 -4.10 -4.93 -12.30
C TRP A 63 -4.41 -3.68 -13.14
N ALA A 64 -5.66 -3.52 -13.56
CA ALA A 64 -6.12 -2.33 -14.27
C ALA A 64 -5.98 -1.07 -13.40
N SER A 65 -6.32 -1.15 -12.11
CA SER A 65 -6.16 -0.03 -11.17
C SER A 65 -4.70 0.37 -11.01
N LEU A 66 -3.78 -0.59 -10.87
CA LEU A 66 -2.34 -0.35 -10.80
C LEU A 66 -1.81 0.32 -12.07
N LEU A 67 -2.26 -0.12 -13.24
CA LEU A 67 -1.88 0.48 -14.51
C LEU A 67 -2.38 1.93 -14.61
N LEU A 68 -3.64 2.21 -14.24
CA LEU A 68 -4.17 3.57 -14.23
C LEU A 68 -3.45 4.47 -13.21
N LEU A 69 -3.10 3.94 -12.02
CA LEU A 69 -2.28 4.65 -11.04
C LEU A 69 -0.91 5.02 -11.63
N ALA A 70 -0.24 4.08 -12.30
CA ALA A 70 1.05 4.33 -12.93
C ALA A 70 0.96 5.40 -14.02
N LEU A 71 -0.10 5.36 -14.84
CA LEU A 71 -0.37 6.41 -15.83
C LEU A 71 -0.66 7.77 -15.18
N LEU A 72 -1.37 7.79 -14.05
CA LEU A 72 -1.66 9.01 -13.30
C LEU A 72 -0.38 9.62 -12.70
N ALA A 73 0.52 8.80 -12.17
CA ALA A 73 1.83 9.24 -11.72
C ALA A 73 2.66 9.86 -12.86
N LEU A 74 2.67 9.22 -14.03
CA LEU A 74 3.34 9.76 -15.22
C LEU A 74 2.71 11.08 -15.68
N ASN A 75 1.38 11.16 -15.75
CA ASN A 75 0.67 12.41 -16.06
C ASN A 75 1.06 13.52 -15.08
N THR A 76 1.09 13.22 -13.78
CA THR A 76 1.49 14.17 -12.74
C THR A 76 2.93 14.64 -12.90
N MET A 77 3.86 13.74 -13.24
CA MET A 77 5.26 14.09 -13.54
C MET A 77 5.36 15.02 -14.76
N PHE A 78 4.71 14.69 -15.87
CA PHE A 78 4.75 15.52 -17.08
C PHE A 78 4.09 16.89 -16.87
N CYS A 79 2.94 16.94 -16.21
CA CYS A 79 2.29 18.19 -15.82
C CYS A 79 3.21 19.07 -14.94
N SER A 80 3.97 18.45 -14.04
CA SER A 80 4.92 19.15 -13.16
C SER A 80 6.09 19.74 -13.95
N ILE A 81 6.67 18.96 -14.87
CA ILE A 81 7.78 19.40 -15.74
C ILE A 81 7.34 20.55 -16.64
N GLU A 82 6.16 20.44 -17.26
CA GLU A 82 5.62 21.46 -18.16
C GLU A 82 5.35 22.77 -17.39
N SER A 83 4.70 22.67 -16.22
CA SER A 83 4.44 23.82 -15.36
C SER A 83 5.73 24.49 -14.89
N LEU A 84 6.77 23.71 -14.54
CA LEU A 84 8.07 24.23 -14.14
C LEU A 84 8.77 24.94 -15.30
N ARG A 85 8.73 24.37 -16.52
CA ARG A 85 9.33 24.95 -17.73
C ARG A 85 8.62 26.24 -18.15
N ALA A 86 7.30 26.23 -18.22
CA ALA A 86 6.50 27.38 -18.67
C ALA A 86 6.56 28.56 -17.69
N LYS A 87 6.63 28.27 -16.38
CA LYS A 87 6.63 29.31 -15.34
C LYS A 87 8.02 29.76 -14.91
N TRP A 88 9.10 29.18 -15.43
CA TRP A 88 10.48 29.53 -15.02
C TRP A 88 10.74 31.05 -15.08
N GLN A 89 10.10 31.79 -16.00
CA GLN A 89 10.34 33.21 -16.20
C GLN A 89 9.25 34.20 -15.70
N ARG A 90 8.08 33.77 -15.17
CA ARG A 90 6.98 34.73 -14.82
C ARG A 90 6.13 34.35 -13.59
N GLY A 91 5.99 35.27 -12.61
CA GLY A 91 5.07 35.18 -11.46
C GLY A 91 5.69 35.02 -10.06
N SER A 92 4.88 35.17 -9.00
CA SER A 92 5.27 35.02 -7.59
C SER A 92 5.64 33.57 -7.23
N PHE A 93 6.73 33.38 -6.49
CA PHE A 93 7.31 32.08 -6.12
C PHE A 93 6.34 31.17 -5.36
N LEU A 94 5.59 31.71 -4.39
CA LEU A 94 4.68 30.92 -3.55
C LEU A 94 3.55 30.23 -4.35
N VAL A 95 2.96 30.95 -5.31
CA VAL A 95 1.86 30.42 -6.15
C VAL A 95 2.36 29.30 -7.08
N ARG A 96 3.66 29.26 -7.40
CA ARG A 96 4.25 28.21 -8.25
C ARG A 96 4.55 26.93 -7.46
N ILE A 97 4.98 27.07 -6.21
CA ILE A 97 5.39 25.93 -5.38
C ILE A 97 4.21 25.13 -4.87
N ALA A 98 3.08 25.77 -4.55
CA ALA A 98 1.94 25.06 -3.96
C ALA A 98 1.45 23.87 -4.83
N PRO A 99 1.23 24.00 -6.16
CA PRO A 99 0.87 22.86 -7.00
C PRO A 99 1.98 21.79 -7.10
N GLN A 100 3.25 22.21 -7.10
CA GLN A 100 4.38 21.28 -7.18
C GLN A 100 4.55 20.45 -5.91
N LEU A 101 4.35 21.06 -4.73
CA LEU A 101 4.35 20.34 -3.46
C LEU A 101 3.20 19.32 -3.38
N MET A 102 2.02 19.67 -3.90
CA MET A 102 0.90 18.73 -3.98
C MET A 102 1.23 17.52 -4.85
N HIS A 103 1.80 17.75 -6.05
CA HIS A 103 2.22 16.67 -6.94
C HIS A 103 3.34 15.81 -6.35
N LEU A 104 4.33 16.44 -5.72
CA LEU A 104 5.40 15.74 -5.03
C LEU A 104 4.85 14.90 -3.87
N GLY A 105 3.94 15.45 -3.07
CA GLY A 105 3.27 14.76 -1.98
C GLY A 105 2.51 13.53 -2.47
N PHE A 106 1.73 13.67 -3.54
CA PHE A 106 1.03 12.55 -4.18
C PHE A 106 2.00 11.46 -4.64
N LEU A 107 3.10 11.82 -5.32
CA LEU A 107 4.11 10.86 -5.77
C LEU A 107 4.81 10.16 -4.61
N CYS A 108 5.14 10.88 -3.54
CA CYS A 108 5.73 10.31 -2.32
C CYS A 108 4.77 9.30 -1.66
N ILE A 109 3.49 9.63 -1.54
CA ILE A 109 2.46 8.73 -0.99
C ILE A 109 2.37 7.46 -1.86
N MET A 110 2.32 7.60 -3.18
CA MET A 110 2.30 6.45 -4.09
C MET A 110 3.53 5.54 -3.93
N VAL A 111 4.73 6.12 -3.84
CA VAL A 111 5.97 5.36 -3.62
C VAL A 111 5.94 4.64 -2.27
N ALA A 112 5.48 5.31 -1.21
CA ALA A 112 5.34 4.68 0.11
C ALA A 112 4.37 3.49 0.08
N HIS A 113 3.24 3.62 -0.62
CA HIS A 113 2.30 2.50 -0.81
C HIS A 113 2.91 1.37 -1.64
N LEU A 114 3.65 1.67 -2.70
CA LEU A 114 4.34 0.67 -3.50
C LEU A 114 5.40 -0.08 -2.68
N GLN A 115 6.14 0.64 -1.84
CA GLN A 115 7.12 0.04 -0.94
C GLN A 115 6.45 -0.85 0.12
N SER A 116 5.33 -0.39 0.70
CA SER A 116 4.54 -1.19 1.64
C SER A 116 3.98 -2.47 0.98
N ALA A 117 3.53 -2.35 -0.27
CA ALA A 117 3.00 -3.47 -1.05
C ALA A 117 4.05 -4.49 -1.50
N SER A 118 5.33 -4.09 -1.59
CA SER A 118 6.45 -4.95 -2.02
C SER A 118 7.33 -5.47 -0.89
N GLY A 119 7.50 -4.71 0.19
CA GLY A 119 8.40 -5.02 1.30
C GLY A 119 7.69 -5.40 2.60
N GLY A 120 6.35 -5.41 2.64
CA GLY A 120 5.61 -5.81 3.83
C GLY A 120 5.59 -7.33 4.00
N PHE A 121 6.07 -7.84 5.14
CA PHE A 121 5.83 -9.23 5.52
C PHE A 121 4.55 -9.31 6.36
N LYS A 122 3.54 -10.03 5.85
CA LYS A 122 2.30 -10.33 6.57
C LYS A 122 2.04 -11.82 6.45
N GLN A 123 1.77 -12.45 7.58
CA GLN A 123 1.37 -13.84 7.66
C GLN A 123 0.21 -13.94 8.64
N ALA A 124 -0.96 -14.34 8.12
CA ALA A 124 -2.08 -14.75 8.95
C ALA A 124 -2.03 -16.27 9.13
N GLY A 125 -2.22 -16.74 10.35
CA GLY A 125 -2.22 -18.16 10.66
C GLY A 125 -2.77 -18.41 12.06
N GLN A 126 -3.28 -19.62 12.28
CA GLN A 126 -3.69 -20.04 13.61
C GLN A 126 -2.44 -20.43 14.41
N VAL A 127 -2.19 -19.74 15.51
CA VAL A 127 -1.02 -19.96 16.36
C VAL A 127 -1.46 -20.71 17.62
N GLN A 128 -0.76 -21.80 17.95
CA GLN A 128 -0.92 -22.53 19.21
C GLN A 128 0.32 -22.32 20.09
N GLU A 129 0.19 -22.52 21.40
CA GLU A 129 1.35 -22.50 22.30
C GLU A 129 2.42 -23.51 21.83
N GLY A 130 3.67 -23.06 21.79
CA GLY A 130 4.80 -23.80 21.22
C GLY A 130 5.00 -23.63 19.71
N THR A 131 4.15 -22.89 19.01
CA THR A 131 4.33 -22.64 17.56
C THR A 131 5.53 -21.73 17.32
N VAL A 132 6.41 -22.16 16.42
CA VAL A 132 7.56 -21.36 15.95
C VAL A 132 7.14 -20.56 14.72
N ILE A 133 7.21 -19.23 14.83
CA ILE A 133 6.97 -18.30 13.75
C ILE A 133 8.33 -17.86 13.22
N ASN A 134 8.62 -18.20 11.96
CA ASN A 134 9.83 -17.76 11.29
C ASN A 134 9.58 -16.40 10.64
N LEU A 135 10.42 -15.42 10.96
CA LEU A 135 10.39 -14.10 10.34
C LEU A 135 11.26 -14.10 9.08
N ALA A 136 10.98 -13.16 8.19
CA ALA A 136 11.70 -13.00 6.92
C ALA A 136 13.20 -12.67 7.08
N ASP A 137 13.62 -12.18 8.25
CA ASP A 137 15.03 -11.93 8.58
C ASP A 137 15.79 -13.20 9.03
N GLY A 138 15.10 -14.34 9.07
CA GLY A 138 15.65 -15.62 9.53
C GLY A 138 15.59 -15.80 11.05
N SER A 139 15.06 -14.83 11.80
CA SER A 139 14.79 -14.99 13.22
C SER A 139 13.56 -15.86 13.45
N ALA A 140 13.54 -16.57 14.58
CA ALA A 140 12.44 -17.42 14.98
C ALA A 140 11.90 -16.95 16.33
N VAL A 141 10.57 -16.80 16.39
CA VAL A 141 9.86 -16.42 17.61
C VAL A 141 8.94 -17.56 17.99
N VAL A 142 9.01 -18.00 19.25
CA VAL A 142 8.14 -19.03 19.79
C VAL A 142 6.96 -18.36 20.48
N PHE A 143 5.76 -18.72 20.08
CA PHE A 143 4.55 -18.30 20.78
C PHE A 143 4.39 -19.14 22.05
N THR A 144 4.49 -18.51 23.23
CA THR A 144 4.52 -19.26 24.50
C THR A 144 3.24 -19.14 25.32
N GLY A 145 2.41 -18.13 25.08
CA GLY A 145 1.16 -18.01 25.81
C GLY A 145 0.25 -16.91 25.33
N PHE A 146 -1.04 -17.11 25.54
CA PHE A 146 -2.09 -16.13 25.29
C PHE A 146 -2.86 -15.87 26.59
N ALA A 147 -3.06 -14.60 26.94
CA ALA A 147 -3.87 -14.22 28.08
C ALA A 147 -4.92 -13.18 27.65
N ALA A 148 -6.18 -13.47 27.96
CA ALA A 148 -7.29 -12.54 27.82
C ALA A 148 -7.75 -12.09 29.20
N ALA A 149 -7.86 -10.78 29.41
CA ALA A 149 -8.54 -10.23 30.58
C ALA A 149 -10.03 -10.13 30.28
N TYR A 150 -10.88 -10.45 31.27
CA TYR A 150 -12.33 -10.43 31.13
C TYR A 150 -12.95 -9.44 32.11
N SER A 151 -14.02 -8.77 31.67
CA SER A 151 -14.89 -7.96 32.52
C SER A 151 -15.72 -8.81 33.47
N ARG A 152 -16.34 -8.19 34.47
CA ARG A 152 -17.30 -8.86 35.37
C ARG A 152 -18.51 -9.46 34.64
N MET A 153 -18.81 -8.99 33.43
CA MET A 153 -19.88 -9.52 32.57
C MET A 153 -19.41 -10.64 31.63
N GLY A 154 -18.15 -11.10 31.75
CA GLY A 154 -17.60 -12.18 30.92
C GLY A 154 -17.14 -11.76 29.52
N MET A 155 -17.19 -10.46 29.19
CA MET A 155 -16.67 -9.95 27.92
C MET A 155 -15.16 -9.71 28.01
N PRO A 156 -14.35 -10.13 27.03
CA PRO A 156 -12.91 -9.86 27.01
C PRO A 156 -12.64 -8.36 26.87
N THR A 157 -11.78 -7.83 27.74
CA THR A 157 -11.41 -6.40 27.83
C THR A 157 -9.99 -6.11 27.37
N ALA A 158 -9.09 -7.10 27.41
CA ALA A 158 -7.74 -6.97 26.92
C ALA A 158 -7.19 -8.32 26.46
N TYR A 159 -6.23 -8.27 25.53
CA TYR A 159 -5.50 -9.43 25.05
C TYR A 159 -4.01 -9.17 25.18
N SER A 160 -3.26 -10.18 25.55
CA SER A 160 -1.81 -10.16 25.52
C SER A 160 -1.27 -11.50 25.02
N ALA A 161 -0.19 -11.44 24.27
CA ALA A 161 0.54 -12.61 23.80
C ALA A 161 1.98 -12.52 24.29
N THR A 162 2.51 -13.66 24.73
CA THR A 162 3.91 -13.78 25.13
C THR A 162 4.67 -14.49 24.02
N LEU A 163 5.76 -13.86 23.62
CA LEU A 163 6.65 -14.29 22.55
C LEU A 163 8.04 -14.50 23.12
N GLU A 164 8.68 -15.62 22.80
CA GLU A 164 10.09 -15.85 23.13
C GLU A 164 10.94 -15.74 21.86
N HIS A 165 11.90 -14.82 21.87
CA HIS A 165 12.92 -14.72 20.84
C HIS A 165 14.21 -15.40 21.29
N MET A 166 14.80 -16.20 20.42
CA MET A 166 16.09 -16.86 20.64
C MET A 166 17.22 -16.03 20.04
N ASP A 167 17.93 -15.29 20.88
CA ASP A 167 19.13 -14.52 20.50
C ASP A 167 20.37 -15.29 20.97
N GLY A 168 20.84 -16.22 20.14
CA GLY A 168 21.89 -17.17 20.50
C GLY A 168 21.47 -18.10 21.65
N SER A 169 22.17 -18.03 22.79
CA SER A 169 21.88 -18.83 23.99
C SER A 169 20.91 -18.18 24.98
N SER A 170 20.48 -16.92 24.74
CA SER A 170 19.59 -16.19 25.63
C SER A 170 18.16 -16.18 25.08
N ARG A 171 17.20 -16.64 25.89
CA ARG A 171 15.76 -16.44 25.60
C ARG A 171 15.33 -15.09 26.13
N LYS A 172 14.82 -14.22 25.26
CA LYS A 172 14.16 -12.98 25.66
C LYS A 172 12.67 -13.14 25.46
N SER A 173 11.92 -13.03 26.56
CA SER A 173 10.46 -13.03 26.53
C SER A 173 9.96 -11.59 26.36
N VAL A 174 9.08 -11.38 25.38
CA VAL A 174 8.43 -10.10 25.10
C VAL A 174 6.93 -10.33 25.13
N GLN A 175 6.23 -9.53 25.94
CA GLN A 175 4.78 -9.50 25.96
C GLN A 175 4.29 -8.38 25.02
N ILE A 176 3.41 -8.72 24.09
CA ILE A 176 2.75 -7.78 23.19
C ILE A 176 1.27 -7.69 23.54
N SER A 177 0.71 -6.48 23.45
CA SER A 177 -0.73 -6.26 23.63
C SER A 177 -1.23 -5.22 22.63
N PRO A 178 -2.47 -5.32 22.11
CA PRO A 178 -2.97 -4.42 21.05
C PRO A 178 -3.05 -2.93 21.43
N ASN A 179 -2.94 -2.59 22.72
CA ASN A 179 -3.17 -1.25 23.26
C ASN A 179 -1.92 -0.65 23.95
N HIS A 180 -0.72 -1.16 23.70
CA HIS A 180 0.53 -0.65 24.25
C HIS A 180 1.59 -0.39 23.19
#